data_AF-A0A970N2C9-F1
#
_entry.id   AF-A0A970N2C9-F1
#
_cell.length_a   1.000
_cell.length_b   1.000
_cell.length_c   1.000
_cell.angle_alpha   90.00
_cell.angle_beta   90.00
_cell.angle_gamma   90.00
#
_symmetry.space_group_name_H-M   'P 1'
#
loop_
_entity.id
_entity.type
_entity.pdbx_description
1 polymer ?
#
loop_
_entity_poly.entity_id
_entity_poly.type
_entity_poly.pdbx_seq_one_letter_code
_entity_poly.pdbx_strand_id
1 'polypeptide(L)' 'MAGWTNLRNLIVEEIKQLAEEGRDVKGFQERIESAANDSHLMEIYYEMRRLPIKPDFPYVEPSHLAGIKAAKPNTSKH' A
#
# COMPACT_ATOMS: atom_id res chain seq x y z
N MET A 1 -10.49 -14.62 23.47
CA MET A 1 -9.55 -14.43 22.35
C MET A 1 -9.67 -12.99 21.92
N ALA A 2 -8.57 -12.24 21.89
CA ALA A 2 -8.60 -10.80 21.76
C ALA A 2 -9.19 -10.40 20.39
N GLY A 3 -10.38 -9.79 20.37
CA GLY A 3 -11.01 -9.19 19.18
C GLY A 3 -10.31 -7.90 18.75
N TRP A 4 -8.99 -7.92 18.59
CA TRP A 4 -8.17 -6.71 18.47
C TRP A 4 -7.91 -6.23 17.04
N THR A 5 -8.33 -6.97 16.01
CA THR A 5 -8.59 -6.38 14.69
C THR A 5 -9.47 -7.35 13.87
N ASN A 6 -10.67 -6.92 13.46
CA ASN A 6 -11.46 -7.66 12.46
C ASN A 6 -10.78 -7.46 11.09
N LEU A 7 -10.75 -8.49 10.24
CA LEU A 7 -10.16 -8.48 8.89
C LEU A 7 -10.43 -7.19 8.11
N ARG A 8 -11.66 -6.68 8.19
CA ARG A 8 -12.04 -5.40 7.58
C ARG A 8 -11.12 -4.24 7.99
N ASN A 9 -10.84 -4.09 9.28
CA ASN A 9 -9.99 -3.01 9.77
C ASN A 9 -8.55 -3.16 9.27
N LEU A 10 -8.03 -4.38 9.17
CA LEU A 10 -6.70 -4.63 8.58
C LEU A 10 -6.63 -4.16 7.13
N ILE A 11 -7.68 -4.43 6.36
CA ILE A 11 -7.74 -4.06 4.94
C ILE A 11 -7.95 -2.55 4.76
N VAL A 12 -8.67 -1.88 5.67
CA VAL A 12 -8.76 -0.41 5.69
C VAL A 12 -7.39 0.22 5.97
N GLU A 13 -6.62 -0.31 6.93
CA GLU A 13 -5.26 0.19 7.18
C GLU A 13 -4.30 -0.09 5.99
N GLU A 14 -4.55 -1.14 5.21
CA GLU A 14 -3.81 -1.40 3.97
C GLU A 14 -4.01 -0.28 2.93
N ILE A 15 -5.21 0.31 2.83
CA ILE A 15 -5.46 1.46 1.93
C ILE A 15 -4.48 2.60 2.25
N LYS A 16 -4.30 2.89 3.54
CA LYS A 16 -3.40 3.95 3.99
C LYS A 16 -1.95 3.63 3.62
N GLN A 17 -1.48 2.42 3.89
CA GLN A 17 -0.13 1.98 3.54
C GLN A 17 0.12 2.08 2.02
N LEU A 18 -0.80 1.58 1.20
CA LEU A 18 -0.65 1.61 -0.26
C LEU A 18 -0.70 3.04 -0.82
N ALA A 19 -1.48 3.94 -0.22
CA ALA A 19 -1.47 5.35 -0.56
C ALA A 19 -0.11 6.03 -0.23
N GLU A 20 0.48 5.68 0.92
CA GLU A 20 1.82 6.14 1.33
C GLU A 20 2.93 5.59 0.41
N GLU A 21 2.77 4.37 -0.12
CA GLU A 21 3.61 3.79 -1.19
C GLU A 21 3.34 4.40 -2.58
N GLY A 22 2.41 5.34 -2.68
CA GLY A 22 2.12 6.03 -3.93
C GLY A 22 1.20 5.29 -4.90
N ARG A 23 0.43 4.30 -4.44
CA ARG A 23 -0.54 3.57 -5.29
C ARG A 23 -1.88 4.32 -5.36
N ASP A 24 -2.63 4.09 -6.45
CA ASP A 24 -3.98 4.66 -6.59
C ASP A 24 -5.05 3.78 -5.97
N VAL A 25 -5.45 4.11 -4.74
CA VAL A 25 -6.44 3.38 -3.95
C VAL A 25 -7.85 3.97 -4.04
N LYS A 26 -8.11 4.88 -4.99
CA LYS A 26 -9.42 5.54 -5.11
C LYS A 26 -10.56 4.54 -5.29
N GLY A 27 -11.61 4.67 -4.48
CA GLY A 27 -12.82 3.83 -4.55
C GLY A 27 -12.72 2.50 -3.78
N PHE A 28 -11.56 2.15 -3.23
CA PHE A 28 -11.43 0.90 -2.47
C PHE A 28 -12.09 0.95 -1.08
N GLN A 29 -12.18 2.14 -0.47
CA GLN A 29 -12.84 2.31 0.83
C GLN A 29 -14.32 1.91 0.74
N GLU A 30 -15.04 2.41 -0.25
CA GLU A 30 -16.46 2.14 -0.48
C GLU A 30 -16.70 0.66 -0.85
N ARG A 31 -15.76 0.05 -1.57
CA ARG A 31 -15.79 -1.39 -1.91
C ARG A 31 -15.63 -2.27 -0.67
N ILE A 32 -14.69 -1.93 0.22
CA ILE A 32 -14.51 -2.63 1.50
C ILE A 32 -15.77 -2.49 2.35
N GLU A 33 -16.33 -1.29 2.44
CA GLU A 33 -17.56 -1.00 3.18
C GLU A 33 -18.72 -1.88 2.69
N SER A 34 -18.82 -2.07 1.37
CA SER A 34 -19.86 -2.87 0.71
C SER A 34 -19.58 -4.39 0.69
N ALA A 35 -18.45 -4.85 1.20
CA ALA A 35 -18.10 -6.27 1.15
C ALA A 35 -19.03 -7.12 2.02
N ALA A 36 -19.63 -8.15 1.42
CA ALA A 36 -20.65 -9.00 2.07
C ALA A 36 -20.07 -9.99 3.10
N ASN A 37 -18.81 -10.41 2.93
CA ASN A 37 -18.15 -11.40 3.76
C ASN A 37 -16.62 -11.29 3.64
N ASP A 38 -15.92 -12.10 4.42
CA ASP A 38 -14.45 -12.12 4.47
C ASP A 38 -13.81 -12.57 3.15
N SER A 39 -14.46 -13.44 2.37
CA SER A 39 -13.95 -13.84 1.05
C SER A 39 -13.93 -12.67 0.08
N HIS A 40 -15.01 -11.87 0.02
CA HIS A 40 -15.06 -10.65 -0.79
C HIS A 40 -14.04 -9.60 -0.31
N LEU A 41 -13.85 -9.47 1.01
CA LEU A 41 -12.79 -8.63 1.57
C LEU A 41 -11.40 -9.06 1.08
N MET A 42 -11.11 -10.36 1.07
CA MET A 42 -9.83 -10.89 0.59
C MET A 42 -9.64 -10.69 -0.92
N GLU A 43 -10.69 -10.79 -1.73
CA GLU A 43 -10.64 -10.46 -3.17
C GLU A 43 -10.22 -9.01 -3.39
N ILE A 44 -10.87 -8.07 -2.67
CA ILE A 44 -10.54 -6.64 -2.71
C ILE A 44 -9.09 -6.42 -2.27
N TYR A 45 -8.64 -7.09 -1.20
CA TYR A 45 -7.25 -7.04 -0.76
C TYR A 45 -6.26 -7.47 -1.86
N TYR A 46 -6.49 -8.61 -2.51
CA TYR A 46 -5.60 -9.08 -3.58
C TYR A 46 -5.55 -8.15 -4.79
N GLU A 47 -6.66 -7.49 -5.11
CA GLU A 47 -6.69 -6.46 -6.14
C GLU A 47 -5.84 -5.24 -5.75
N MET A 48 -6.00 -4.72 -4.53
CA MET A 48 -5.24 -3.59 -4.03
C MET A 48 -3.73 -3.84 -4.08
N ARG A 49 -3.28 -5.05 -3.72
CA ARG A 49 -1.86 -5.45 -3.73
C ARG A 49 -1.23 -5.44 -5.11
N ARG A 50 -2.03 -5.45 -6.18
CA ARG A 50 -1.58 -5.44 -7.57
C ARG A 50 -1.59 -4.04 -8.18
N LEU A 51 -2.07 -3.02 -7.46
CA LEU A 51 -2.09 -1.65 -7.96
C LEU A 51 -0.68 -1.16 -8.26
N PRO A 52 -0.43 -0.53 -9.42
CA PRO A 52 0.87 0.04 -9.72
C PRO A 52 1.13 1.27 -8.84
N ILE A 53 2.40 1.57 -8.58
CA ILE A 53 2.82 2.88 -8.06
C ILE A 53 2.49 3.92 -9.14
N LYS A 54 1.95 5.07 -8.73
CA LYS A 54 1.62 6.15 -9.65
C LYS A 54 2.89 6.69 -10.34
N PRO A 55 2.81 7.05 -11.62
CA PRO A 55 3.97 7.52 -12.37
C PRO A 55 4.53 8.87 -11.88
N ASP A 56 3.72 9.63 -11.13
CA ASP A 56 4.07 10.92 -10.54
C ASP A 56 4.49 10.83 -9.06
N PHE A 57 4.64 9.61 -8.51
CA PHE A 57 5.10 9.43 -7.14
C PHE A 57 6.56 9.91 -7.00
N PRO A 58 6.88 10.79 -6.05
CA PRO A 58 8.16 11.52 -6.04
C PRO A 58 9.35 10.70 -5.54
N TYR A 59 9.11 9.52 -4.96
CA TYR A 59 10.15 8.68 -4.39
C TYR A 59 10.51 7.53 -5.32
N VAL A 60 11.81 7.30 -5.46
CA VAL A 60 12.35 6.14 -6.15
C VAL A 60 12.71 5.10 -5.09
N GLU A 61 12.02 3.96 -5.11
CA GLU A 61 12.23 2.86 -4.15
C GLU A 61 12.91 1.66 -4.81
N PRO A 62 14.23 1.72 -5.04
CA PRO A 62 14.96 0.60 -5.60
C PRO A 62 15.08 -0.52 -4.55
N SER A 63 14.69 -1.74 -4.91
CA SER A 63 14.86 -2.93 -4.07
C SER A 63 16.22 -3.62 -4.24
N HIS A 64 16.97 -3.26 -5.28
CA HIS A 64 18.26 -3.87 -5.61
C HIS A 64 19.42 -2.96 -5.17
N LEU A 65 20.52 -3.57 -4.73
CA LEU A 65 21.64 -2.88 -4.10
C LEU A 65 22.23 -1.74 -4.95
N ALA A 66 22.34 -1.93 -6.27
CA ALA A 66 22.88 -0.90 -7.15
C ALA A 66 21.98 0.34 -7.21
N GLY A 67 20.66 0.15 -7.32
CA GLY A 67 19.68 1.24 -7.28
C GLY A 67 19.67 1.94 -5.93
N ILE A 68 19.75 1.20 -4.82
CA ILE A 68 19.83 1.78 -3.48
C ILE A 68 21.05 2.70 -3.35
N LYS A 69 22.22 2.27 -3.85
CA LYS A 69 23.44 3.08 -3.86
C LYS A 69 23.28 4.35 -4.70
N ALA A 70 22.60 4.27 -5.84
CA ALA A 70 22.37 5.40 -6.74
C ALA A 70 21.36 6.42 -6.17
N ALA A 71 20.33 5.95 -5.47
CA ALA A 71 19.31 6.80 -4.85
C ALA A 71 19.78 7.43 -3.52
N LYS A 72 20.96 7.05 -3.02
CA LYS A 72 21.49 7.57 -1.75
C LYS A 72 21.77 9.08 -1.87
N PRO A 73 21.21 9.92 -0.98
CA PRO A 73 21.53 11.34 -0.99
C PRO A 73 23.02 11.55 -0.70
N ASN A 74 23.67 12.41 -1.50
CA ASN A 74 25.06 12.81 -1.31
C ASN A 74 25.15 13.73 -0.08
N THR A 75 25.08 13.15 1.12
CA THR A 75 25.36 13.89 2.36
C THR A 75 26.87 14.01 2.55
N SER A 76 27.55 14.75 1.67
CA SER A 76 28.89 15.26 1.98
C SER A 76 28.70 16.47 2.90
N LYS A 77 28.61 16.22 4.21
CA LYS A 77 28.77 17.30 5.19
C LYS A 77 30.25 17.68 5.19
N HIS A 78 30.55 18.89 4.72
CA HIS A 78 31.81 19.57 5.01
C HIS A 78 31.83 20.04 6.47
#